data_AF-A0A2T0U3L3-F1
#
_entry.id   AF-A0A2T0U3L3-F1
#
_cell.length_a   1.000
_cell.length_b   1.000
_cell.length_c   1.000
_cell.angle_alpha   90.00
_cell.angle_beta   90.00
_cell.angle_gamma   90.00
#
_symmetry.space_group_name_H-M   'P 1'
#
loop_
_entity.id
_entity.type
_entity.pdbx_description
1 polymer ?
#
loop_
_entity_poly.entity_id
_entity_poly.type
_entity_poly.pdbx_seq_one_letter_code
_entity_poly.pdbx_strand_id
1 'polypeptide(L)'
;MSRRTSYATRVALAVALTVLVVYPLSALVLSGPKTPITFQLFPTVSAYMHPHFPQNWSLFAPDPISEERGALARFRCGDGAETTPWQNITRRGIDRVQDTRLFPSRESRIVSNSIITRFRKDDVVKRADERRTSDDNPVLDPLRKASATEQRQVERVLARYATARHPGICGGAPADEVQIRFVFHRFPGWSSRDDLEAIGEVDTVDTEWMTP
;
A
#
# COMPACT_ATOMS: atom_id res chain seq x y z
N MET A 1 -50.16 -13.05 29.53
CA MET A 1 -49.43 -12.46 28.37
C MET A 1 -50.20 -12.76 27.09
N SER A 2 -50.56 -11.73 26.33
CA SER A 2 -51.34 -11.84 25.08
C SER A 2 -50.57 -12.63 24.01
N ARG A 3 -51.26 -13.44 23.18
CA ARG A 3 -50.64 -14.16 22.04
C ARG A 3 -49.81 -13.23 21.14
N ARG A 4 -50.21 -11.95 21.02
CA ARG A 4 -49.47 -10.93 20.25
C ARG A 4 -48.12 -10.58 20.87
N THR A 5 -48.04 -10.43 22.20
CA THR A 5 -46.77 -10.22 22.91
C THR A 5 -45.83 -11.43 22.75
N SER A 6 -46.34 -12.66 22.82
CA SER A 6 -45.50 -13.85 22.60
C SER A 6 -44.98 -13.96 21.18
N TYR A 7 -45.76 -13.58 20.17
CA TYR A 7 -45.32 -13.57 18.77
C TYR A 7 -44.26 -12.50 18.51
N ALA A 8 -44.49 -11.27 19.00
CA ALA A 8 -43.52 -10.18 18.89
C ALA A 8 -42.18 -10.54 19.54
N THR A 9 -42.19 -11.16 20.71
CA THR A 9 -40.96 -11.64 21.37
C THR A 9 -40.25 -12.71 20.54
N ARG A 10 -40.96 -13.66 19.94
CA ARG A 10 -40.34 -14.70 19.10
C ARG A 10 -39.70 -14.10 17.84
N VAL A 11 -40.38 -13.15 17.20
CA VAL A 11 -39.83 -12.44 16.04
C VAL A 11 -38.59 -11.64 16.44
N ALA A 12 -38.66 -10.88 17.54
CA ALA A 12 -37.51 -10.12 18.04
C ALA A 12 -36.31 -11.02 18.37
N LEU A 13 -36.54 -12.17 19.01
CA LEU A 13 -35.50 -13.15 19.30
C LEU A 13 -34.91 -13.77 18.03
N ALA A 14 -35.73 -14.09 17.04
CA ALA A 14 -35.26 -14.61 15.77
C ALA A 14 -34.37 -13.60 15.04
N VAL A 15 -34.79 -12.33 14.97
CA VAL A 15 -33.99 -11.24 14.38
C VAL A 15 -32.68 -11.05 15.14
N ALA A 16 -32.73 -10.99 16.47
CA ALA A 16 -31.54 -10.83 17.31
C ALA A 16 -30.55 -11.99 17.09
N LEU A 17 -31.05 -13.23 17.04
CA LEU A 17 -30.22 -14.40 16.76
C LEU A 17 -29.61 -14.34 15.36
N THR A 18 -30.38 -13.94 14.34
CA THR A 18 -29.86 -13.77 12.98
C THR A 18 -28.72 -12.76 12.95
N VAL A 19 -28.88 -11.60 13.59
CA VAL A 19 -27.82 -10.57 13.66
C VAL A 19 -26.59 -11.11 14.39
N LEU A 20 -26.79 -11.77 15.55
CA LEU A 20 -25.72 -12.35 16.36
C LEU A 20 -24.98 -13.49 15.68
N VAL A 21 -25.54 -14.12 14.65
CA VAL A 21 -24.87 -15.18 13.88
C VAL A 21 -24.26 -14.63 12.60
N VAL A 22 -25.01 -13.87 11.82
CA VAL A 22 -24.58 -13.35 10.52
C VAL A 22 -23.41 -12.39 10.67
N TYR A 23 -23.44 -11.50 11.66
CA TYR A 23 -22.38 -10.52 11.85
C TYR A 23 -21.01 -11.14 12.18
N PRO A 24 -20.86 -11.99 13.22
CA PRO A 24 -19.57 -12.62 13.49
C PRO A 24 -19.12 -13.57 12.39
N LEU A 25 -20.03 -14.30 11.73
CA LEU A 25 -19.64 -15.10 10.56
C LEU A 25 -19.11 -14.23 9.42
N SER A 26 -19.75 -13.09 9.16
CA SER A 26 -19.29 -12.10 8.18
C SER A 26 -17.91 -11.56 8.55
N ALA A 27 -17.69 -11.22 9.83
CA ALA A 27 -16.39 -10.81 10.33
C ALA A 27 -15.32 -11.91 10.15
N LEU A 28 -15.66 -13.17 10.42
CA LEU A 28 -14.77 -14.32 10.18
C LEU A 28 -14.44 -14.51 8.70
N VAL A 29 -15.39 -14.29 7.78
CA VAL A 29 -15.11 -14.34 6.34
C VAL A 29 -14.15 -13.22 5.91
N LEU A 30 -14.29 -12.01 6.47
CA LEU A 30 -13.48 -10.86 6.10
C LEU A 30 -12.07 -10.87 6.72
N SER A 31 -11.96 -11.26 7.99
CA SER A 31 -10.71 -11.22 8.76
C SER A 31 -10.01 -12.57 8.92
N GLY A 32 -10.70 -13.67 8.62
CA GLY A 32 -10.15 -15.02 8.72
C GLY A 32 -9.12 -15.36 7.65
N PRO A 33 -8.50 -16.56 7.74
CA PRO A 33 -7.54 -17.02 6.75
C PRO A 33 -8.18 -17.17 5.37
N LYS A 34 -7.40 -16.92 4.32
CA LYS A 34 -7.85 -17.09 2.93
C LYS A 34 -8.03 -18.58 2.62
N THR A 35 -9.29 -19.03 2.58
CA THR A 35 -9.74 -20.36 2.16
C THR A 35 -10.66 -20.26 0.94
N PRO A 36 -10.90 -21.35 0.18
CA PRO A 36 -11.84 -21.34 -0.94
C PRO A 36 -13.25 -20.86 -0.56
N ILE A 37 -13.74 -21.25 0.62
CA ILE A 37 -15.05 -20.83 1.14
C ILE A 37 -15.07 -19.32 1.38
N THR A 38 -14.09 -18.80 2.12
CA THR A 38 -14.01 -17.36 2.39
C THR A 38 -13.81 -16.55 1.11
N PHE A 39 -13.09 -17.08 0.12
CA PHE A 39 -12.85 -16.41 -1.16
C PHE A 39 -14.14 -16.25 -1.96
N GLN A 40 -14.96 -17.31 -2.03
CA GLN A 40 -16.25 -17.26 -2.72
C GLN A 40 -17.27 -16.36 -2.03
N LEU A 41 -17.29 -16.34 -0.69
CA LEU A 41 -18.23 -15.52 0.09
C LEU A 41 -17.80 -14.06 0.20
N PHE A 42 -16.52 -13.75 -0.03
CA PHE A 42 -15.96 -12.42 0.17
C PHE A 42 -16.71 -11.30 -0.55
N PRO A 43 -17.07 -11.41 -1.85
CA PRO A 43 -17.77 -10.32 -2.55
C PRO A 43 -19.12 -9.99 -1.91
N THR A 44 -19.91 -11.01 -1.59
CA THR A 44 -21.24 -10.87 -0.99
C THR A 44 -21.17 -10.28 0.41
N VAL A 45 -20.29 -10.83 1.25
CA VAL A 45 -20.11 -10.37 2.63
C VAL A 45 -19.53 -8.94 2.64
N SER A 46 -18.56 -8.65 1.77
CA SER A 46 -17.95 -7.32 1.68
C SER A 46 -18.97 -6.26 1.27
N ALA A 47 -19.84 -6.55 0.30
CA ALA A 47 -20.91 -5.64 -0.13
C ALA A 47 -21.96 -5.40 0.96
N TYR A 48 -22.23 -6.39 1.82
CA TYR A 48 -23.13 -6.22 2.96
C TYR A 48 -22.49 -5.39 4.09
N MET A 49 -21.21 -5.62 4.37
CA MET A 49 -20.51 -4.98 5.50
C MET A 49 -20.03 -3.56 5.19
N HIS A 50 -19.65 -3.26 3.94
CA HIS A 50 -19.19 -1.92 3.56
C HIS A 50 -20.35 -1.05 3.04
N PRO A 51 -20.41 0.25 3.40
CA PRO A 51 -19.39 1.02 4.12
C PRO A 51 -19.53 1.06 5.65
N HIS A 52 -20.56 0.42 6.22
CA HIS A 52 -21.00 0.70 7.60
C HIS A 52 -20.21 -0.04 8.69
N PHE A 53 -19.70 -1.25 8.40
CA PHE A 53 -19.03 -2.12 9.36
C PHE A 53 -17.69 -2.65 8.84
N PRO A 54 -16.73 -1.77 8.47
CA PRO A 54 -15.42 -2.20 8.00
C PRO A 54 -14.68 -2.96 9.10
N GLN A 55 -14.15 -4.15 8.77
CA GLN A 55 -13.39 -4.99 9.70
C GLN A 55 -11.91 -4.57 9.73
N ASN A 56 -11.65 -3.32 10.08
CA ASN A 56 -10.29 -2.79 10.21
C ASN A 56 -9.90 -2.64 11.69
N TRP A 57 -9.06 -3.55 12.18
CA TRP A 57 -8.56 -3.56 13.56
C TRP A 57 -7.28 -2.73 13.77
N SER A 58 -6.75 -2.10 12.70
CA SER A 58 -5.50 -1.33 12.78
C SER A 58 -5.58 -0.12 13.72
N LEU A 59 -6.79 0.29 14.12
CA LEU A 59 -6.99 1.39 15.08
C LEU A 59 -6.64 1.00 16.52
N PHE A 60 -6.67 -0.29 16.86
CA PHE A 60 -6.42 -0.78 18.23
C PHE A 60 -5.05 -1.44 18.39
N ALA A 61 -4.51 -2.00 17.31
CA ALA A 61 -3.18 -2.58 17.27
C ALA A 61 -2.59 -2.32 15.88
N PRO A 62 -2.13 -1.08 15.60
CA PRO A 62 -1.41 -0.82 14.37
C PRO A 62 -0.13 -1.65 14.37
N ASP A 63 0.26 -2.16 13.20
CA ASP A 63 1.60 -2.72 13.04
C ASP A 63 2.62 -1.64 13.44
N PRO A 64 3.57 -1.95 14.33
CA PRO A 64 4.57 -0.97 14.73
C PRO A 64 5.35 -0.51 13.49
N ILE A 65 5.56 0.79 13.36
CA ILE A 65 6.37 1.33 12.27
C ILE A 65 7.82 0.87 12.49
N SER A 66 8.30 -0.01 11.62
CA SER A 66 9.65 -0.58 11.69
C SER A 66 10.62 0.08 10.71
N GLU A 67 10.11 0.89 9.78
CA GLU A 67 10.90 1.57 8.76
C GLU A 67 10.20 2.83 8.25
N GLU A 68 10.99 3.80 7.82
CA GLU A 68 10.53 4.89 6.96
C GLU A 68 10.83 4.58 5.49
N ARG A 69 9.99 5.13 4.60
CA ARG A 69 10.13 4.94 3.16
C ARG A 69 10.12 6.27 2.44
N GLY A 70 11.06 6.46 1.54
CA GLY A 70 11.20 7.63 0.70
C GLY A 70 11.46 7.27 -0.76
N ALA A 71 11.38 8.28 -1.62
CA ALA A 71 11.77 8.19 -3.01
C ALA A 71 12.61 9.41 -3.39
N LEU A 72 13.67 9.15 -4.14
CA LEU A 72 14.51 10.15 -4.79
C LEU A 72 14.37 9.98 -6.30
N ALA A 73 14.58 11.05 -7.06
CA ALA A 73 14.64 11.01 -8.51
C ALA A 73 15.93 11.65 -9.00
N ARG A 74 16.51 11.09 -10.06
CA ARG A 74 17.55 11.77 -10.85
C ARG A 74 17.18 11.71 -12.32
N PHE A 75 17.69 12.68 -13.05
CA PHE A 75 17.31 12.98 -14.42
C PHE A 75 18.53 12.92 -15.33
N ARG A 76 18.30 12.46 -16.55
CA ARG A 76 19.21 12.53 -17.69
C ARG A 76 18.77 13.66 -18.61
N CYS A 77 19.68 14.55 -18.93
CA CYS A 77 19.45 15.73 -19.75
C CYS A 77 20.39 15.74 -20.97
N GLY A 78 19.99 16.42 -22.04
CA GLY A 78 20.84 16.67 -23.21
C GLY A 78 21.22 15.38 -23.94
N ASP A 79 20.21 14.62 -24.39
CA ASP A 79 20.34 13.31 -25.02
C ASP A 79 20.99 12.25 -24.10
N GLY A 80 20.73 12.36 -22.79
CA GLY A 80 21.22 11.43 -21.77
C GLY A 80 22.68 11.57 -21.35
N ALA A 81 23.39 12.59 -21.83
CA ALA A 81 24.81 12.82 -21.53
C ALA A 81 25.04 13.32 -20.10
N GLU A 82 24.12 14.13 -19.56
CA GLU A 82 24.27 14.75 -18.23
C GLU A 82 23.30 14.14 -17.22
N THR A 83 23.84 13.57 -16.13
CA THR A 83 23.05 13.05 -15.02
C THR A 83 23.05 14.02 -13.85
N THR A 84 21.85 14.39 -13.40
CA THR A 84 21.65 15.31 -12.27
C THR A 84 21.87 14.62 -10.92
N PRO A 85 22.15 15.38 -9.84
CA PRO A 85 22.13 14.84 -8.48
C PRO A 85 20.73 14.35 -8.08
N TRP A 86 20.68 13.43 -7.12
CA TRP A 86 19.43 12.93 -6.56
C TRP A 86 18.60 14.06 -5.93
N GLN A 87 17.35 14.18 -6.37
CA GLN A 87 16.34 15.09 -5.85
C GLN A 87 15.36 14.34 -4.95
N ASN A 88 15.07 14.87 -3.76
CA ASN A 88 14.10 14.25 -2.87
C ASN A 88 12.66 14.60 -3.30
N ILE A 89 11.98 13.64 -3.92
CA ILE A 89 10.62 13.83 -4.42
C ILE A 89 9.54 13.60 -3.35
N THR A 90 9.90 12.96 -2.23
CA THR A 90 9.01 12.73 -1.07
C THR A 90 8.83 13.99 -0.22
N ARG A 91 9.92 14.74 0.00
CA ARG A 91 9.98 15.86 0.95
C ARG A 91 8.85 16.87 0.77
N ARG A 92 8.62 17.33 -0.46
CA ARG A 92 7.57 18.32 -0.78
C ARG A 92 6.18 17.87 -0.35
N GLY A 93 5.87 16.58 -0.54
CA GLY A 93 4.57 16.02 -0.15
C GLY A 93 4.40 16.01 1.37
N ILE A 94 5.47 15.71 2.11
CA ILE A 94 5.50 15.76 3.58
C ILE A 94 5.32 17.20 4.06
N ASP A 95 6.14 18.13 3.57
CA ASP A 95 6.10 19.55 3.97
C ASP A 95 4.68 20.11 3.80
N ARG A 96 4.04 19.88 2.64
CA ARG A 96 2.66 20.36 2.39
C ARG A 96 1.63 19.77 3.35
N VAL A 97 1.76 18.50 3.75
CA VAL A 97 0.85 17.89 4.72
C VAL A 97 1.08 18.46 6.11
N GLN A 98 2.33 18.68 6.50
CA GLN A 98 2.67 19.22 7.82
C GLN A 98 2.26 20.70 7.96
N ASP A 99 2.36 21.48 6.89
CA ASP A 99 1.95 22.89 6.86
C ASP A 99 0.42 23.07 6.89
N THR A 100 -0.35 22.06 6.47
CA THR A 100 -1.82 22.16 6.36
C THR A 100 -2.53 21.11 7.22
N ARG A 101 -2.73 21.43 8.50
CA ARG A 101 -3.38 20.51 9.46
C ARG A 101 -4.86 20.26 9.18
N LEU A 102 -5.60 21.26 8.71
CA LEU A 102 -7.06 21.15 8.49
C LEU A 102 -7.43 20.65 7.08
N PHE A 103 -6.58 20.95 6.09
CA PHE A 103 -6.83 20.63 4.68
C PHE A 103 -5.59 20.02 4.04
N PRO A 104 -5.18 18.81 4.47
CA PRO A 104 -3.92 18.22 4.03
C PRO A 104 -3.93 17.98 2.52
N SER A 105 -2.85 18.42 1.86
CA SER A 105 -2.63 18.19 0.43
C SER A 105 -2.75 16.71 0.07
N ARG A 106 -3.33 16.42 -1.10
CA ARG A 106 -3.40 15.06 -1.66
C ARG A 106 -2.10 14.62 -2.33
N GLU A 107 -1.14 15.51 -2.48
CA GLU A 107 0.12 15.24 -3.17
C GLU A 107 0.96 14.16 -2.49
N SER A 108 1.01 14.13 -1.16
CA SER A 108 1.74 13.08 -0.42
C SER A 108 1.31 11.68 -0.83
N ARG A 109 0.02 11.51 -1.14
CA ARG A 109 -0.55 10.23 -1.59
C ARG A 109 0.00 9.79 -2.94
N ILE A 110 0.47 10.69 -3.80
CA ILE A 110 1.09 10.32 -5.09
C ILE A 110 2.36 9.51 -4.83
N VAL A 111 3.23 10.00 -3.93
CA VAL A 111 4.49 9.32 -3.61
C VAL A 111 4.25 8.13 -2.70
N SER A 112 3.51 8.29 -1.61
CA SER A 112 3.26 7.22 -0.64
C SER A 112 2.50 6.04 -1.25
N ASN A 113 1.42 6.27 -2.01
CA ASN A 113 0.70 5.16 -2.66
C ASN A 113 1.57 4.49 -3.71
N SER A 114 2.42 5.24 -4.42
CA SER A 114 3.35 4.65 -5.37
C SER A 114 4.36 3.73 -4.68
N ILE A 115 4.97 4.16 -3.57
CA ILE A 115 5.87 3.30 -2.80
C ILE A 115 5.13 2.06 -2.29
N ILE A 116 3.94 2.21 -1.69
CA ILE A 116 3.17 1.08 -1.17
C ILE A 116 2.83 0.09 -2.29
N THR A 117 2.28 0.57 -3.40
CA THR A 117 1.87 -0.29 -4.52
C THR A 117 3.08 -0.95 -5.20
N ARG A 118 4.20 -0.25 -5.34
CA ARG A 118 5.42 -0.78 -5.96
C ARG A 118 6.00 -1.99 -5.22
N PHE A 119 5.86 -2.01 -3.89
CA PHE A 119 6.38 -3.09 -3.04
C PHE A 119 5.28 -4.00 -2.49
N ARG A 120 4.02 -3.80 -2.92
CA ARG A 120 2.92 -4.69 -2.59
C ARG A 120 3.13 -6.02 -3.32
N LYS A 121 3.13 -7.11 -2.57
CA LYS A 121 3.08 -8.46 -3.12
C LYS A 121 1.69 -9.03 -2.86
N ASP A 122 1.11 -9.69 -3.85
CA ASP A 122 -0.12 -10.45 -3.66
C ASP A 122 0.14 -11.58 -2.66
N ASP A 123 -0.83 -11.79 -1.78
CA ASP A 123 -0.78 -12.73 -0.67
C ASP A 123 -0.63 -14.20 -1.13
N VAL A 124 -1.20 -14.55 -2.28
CA VAL A 124 -1.08 -15.87 -2.90
C VAL A 124 0.31 -16.04 -3.50
N VAL A 125 0.78 -15.03 -4.23
CA VAL A 125 2.14 -15.03 -4.82
C VAL A 125 3.20 -15.10 -3.72
N LYS A 126 3.07 -14.29 -2.66
CA LYS A 126 3.96 -14.29 -1.50
C LYS A 126 4.08 -15.68 -0.87
N ARG A 127 2.96 -16.34 -0.59
CA ARG A 127 2.95 -17.70 -0.01
C ARG A 127 3.49 -18.75 -0.97
N ALA A 128 3.23 -18.60 -2.26
CA ALA A 128 3.75 -19.52 -3.27
C ALA A 128 5.28 -19.42 -3.42
N ASP A 129 5.80 -18.19 -3.38
CA ASP A 129 7.24 -17.90 -3.39
C ASP A 129 7.92 -18.43 -2.10
N GLU A 130 7.31 -18.23 -0.92
CA GLU A 130 7.78 -18.80 0.36
C GLU A 130 7.85 -20.33 0.33
N ARG A 131 6.90 -20.99 -0.36
CA ARG A 131 6.89 -22.43 -0.58
C ARG A 131 7.83 -22.89 -1.70
N ARG A 132 8.58 -21.97 -2.33
CA ARG A 132 9.47 -22.24 -3.47
C ARG A 132 8.77 -23.01 -4.59
N THR A 133 7.53 -22.62 -4.87
CA THR A 133 6.78 -23.17 -6.01
C THR A 133 7.51 -22.78 -7.29
N SER A 134 7.65 -23.73 -8.24
CA SER A 134 8.35 -23.48 -9.52
C SER A 134 7.87 -22.20 -10.18
N ASP A 135 8.80 -21.48 -10.81
CA ASP A 135 8.50 -20.27 -11.56
C ASP A 135 7.55 -20.56 -12.73
N ASP A 136 7.62 -21.74 -13.34
CA ASP A 136 6.75 -22.19 -14.44
C ASP A 136 5.37 -22.70 -13.96
N ASN A 137 4.71 -21.96 -13.05
CA ASN A 137 3.38 -22.31 -12.60
C ASN A 137 2.32 -21.54 -13.41
N PRO A 138 1.50 -22.22 -14.24
CA PRO A 138 0.55 -21.56 -15.14
C PRO A 138 -0.54 -20.77 -14.41
N VAL A 139 -0.76 -21.02 -13.12
CA VAL A 139 -1.70 -20.28 -12.27
C VAL A 139 -1.08 -19.01 -11.69
N LEU A 140 0.22 -19.02 -11.40
CA LEU A 140 0.92 -17.89 -10.77
C LEU A 140 1.46 -16.89 -11.80
N ASP A 141 1.79 -17.35 -13.01
CA ASP A 141 2.37 -16.48 -14.06
C ASP A 141 1.50 -15.27 -14.40
N PRO A 142 0.16 -15.39 -14.56
CA PRO A 142 -0.69 -14.24 -14.81
C PRO A 142 -0.66 -13.23 -13.64
N LEU A 143 -0.63 -13.72 -12.40
CA LEU A 143 -0.60 -12.88 -11.20
C LEU A 143 0.73 -12.14 -11.06
N ARG A 144 1.85 -12.83 -11.32
CA ARG A 144 3.19 -12.23 -11.35
C ARG A 144 3.31 -11.17 -12.44
N LYS A 145 2.81 -11.44 -13.65
CA LYS A 145 2.79 -10.48 -14.78
C LYS A 145 1.90 -9.28 -14.51
N ALA A 146 0.72 -9.48 -13.92
CA ALA A 146 -0.18 -8.41 -13.52
C ALA A 146 0.49 -7.50 -12.47
N SER A 147 1.12 -8.11 -11.46
CA SER A 147 1.87 -7.37 -10.42
C SER A 147 3.03 -6.57 -11.02
N ALA A 148 3.82 -7.17 -11.92
CA ALA A 148 4.93 -6.48 -12.60
C ALA A 148 4.44 -5.30 -13.46
N THR A 149 3.30 -5.45 -14.14
CA THR A 149 2.67 -4.36 -14.89
C THR A 149 2.26 -3.20 -13.98
N GLU A 150 1.62 -3.50 -12.85
CA GLU A 150 1.22 -2.50 -11.86
C GLU A 150 2.45 -1.75 -11.30
N GLN A 151 3.51 -2.48 -10.96
CA GLN A 151 4.77 -1.91 -10.48
C GLN A 151 5.39 -0.93 -11.48
N ARG A 152 5.49 -1.29 -12.77
CA ARG A 152 6.01 -0.40 -13.83
C ARG A 152 5.13 0.82 -14.06
N GLN A 153 3.81 0.66 -13.99
CA GLN A 153 2.88 1.78 -14.13
C GLN A 153 3.09 2.81 -13.02
N VAL A 154 3.30 2.34 -11.80
CA VAL A 154 3.58 3.18 -10.63
C VAL A 154 4.94 3.88 -10.72
N GLU A 155 5.98 3.18 -11.17
CA GLU A 155 7.28 3.81 -11.43
C GLU A 155 7.17 4.95 -12.45
N ARG A 156 6.39 4.77 -13.52
CA ARG A 156 6.13 5.82 -14.51
C ARG A 156 5.35 7.00 -13.92
N VAL A 157 4.39 6.75 -13.03
CA VAL A 157 3.69 7.84 -12.31
C VAL A 157 4.66 8.66 -11.46
N LEU A 158 5.60 8.00 -10.78
CA LEU A 158 6.65 8.70 -10.02
C LEU A 158 7.60 9.47 -10.92
N ALA A 159 8.02 8.92 -12.07
CA ALA A 159 8.85 9.62 -13.05
C ALA A 159 8.17 10.89 -13.56
N ARG A 160 6.89 10.80 -13.95
CA ARG A 160 6.09 11.97 -14.38
C ARG A 160 5.95 13.00 -13.28
N TYR A 161 5.67 12.56 -12.06
CA TYR A 161 5.58 13.44 -10.91
C TYR A 161 6.90 14.15 -10.64
N ALA A 162 8.03 13.43 -10.70
CA ALA A 162 9.36 13.98 -10.52
C ALA A 162 9.66 15.08 -11.56
N THR A 163 9.43 14.80 -12.85
CA THR A 163 9.62 15.77 -13.94
C THR A 163 8.70 16.98 -13.79
N ALA A 164 7.41 16.76 -13.51
CA ALA A 164 6.45 17.84 -13.33
C ALA A 164 6.80 18.76 -12.15
N ARG A 165 7.51 18.26 -11.13
CA ARG A 165 7.90 19.04 -9.95
C ARG A 165 9.29 19.64 -10.03
N HIS A 166 10.05 19.33 -11.08
CA HIS A 166 11.38 19.89 -11.34
C HIS A 166 11.51 20.38 -12.79
N PRO A 167 10.66 21.32 -13.26
CA PRO A 167 10.61 21.74 -14.67
C PRO A 167 11.89 22.41 -15.19
N GLY A 168 12.75 22.93 -14.29
CA GLY A 168 14.02 23.57 -14.65
C GLY A 168 15.25 22.69 -14.47
N ILE A 169 15.09 21.40 -14.13
CA ILE A 169 16.23 20.54 -13.75
C ILE A 169 17.22 20.31 -14.89
N CYS A 170 16.75 20.36 -16.13
CA CYS A 170 17.55 20.25 -17.36
C CYS A 170 17.68 21.61 -18.07
N GLY A 171 17.82 22.72 -17.34
CA GLY A 171 18.00 24.04 -17.94
C GLY A 171 16.80 24.55 -18.76
N GLY A 172 15.60 24.01 -18.50
CA GLY A 172 14.36 24.35 -19.21
C GLY A 172 13.98 23.40 -20.34
N ALA A 173 14.86 22.47 -20.73
CA ALA A 173 14.51 21.35 -21.59
C ALA A 173 13.78 20.24 -20.81
N PRO A 174 12.97 19.39 -21.47
CA PRO A 174 12.45 18.18 -20.83
C PRO A 174 13.58 17.21 -20.51
N ALA A 175 13.43 16.42 -19.44
CA ALA A 175 14.34 15.31 -19.14
C ALA A 175 14.08 14.14 -20.09
N ASP A 176 15.15 13.56 -20.64
CA ASP A 176 15.09 12.44 -21.58
C ASP A 176 14.68 11.14 -20.86
N GLU A 177 15.31 10.92 -19.70
CA GLU A 177 15.05 9.78 -18.85
C GLU A 177 15.10 10.18 -17.37
N VAL A 178 14.34 9.43 -16.57
CA VAL A 178 14.29 9.56 -15.12
C VAL A 178 14.61 8.21 -14.51
N GLN A 179 15.38 8.23 -13.42
CA GLN A 179 15.56 7.07 -12.57
C GLN A 179 15.03 7.39 -11.18
N ILE A 180 14.27 6.46 -10.62
CA ILE A 180 13.72 6.56 -9.26
C ILE A 180 14.55 5.66 -8.34
N ARG A 181 14.90 6.19 -7.17
CA ARG A 181 15.50 5.44 -6.08
C ARG A 181 14.52 5.39 -4.92
N PHE A 182 14.07 4.20 -4.58
CA PHE A 182 13.34 3.96 -3.34
C PHE A 182 14.35 3.84 -2.20
N VAL A 183 14.08 4.51 -1.10
CA VAL A 183 14.91 4.51 0.10
C VAL A 183 14.09 3.90 1.23
N PHE A 184 14.67 2.93 1.92
CA PHE A 184 14.10 2.29 3.09
C PHE A 184 15.06 2.49 4.23
N HIS A 185 14.61 3.14 5.29
CA HIS A 185 15.41 3.29 6.49
C HIS A 185 14.74 2.49 7.60
N ARG A 186 15.36 1.35 7.93
CA ARG A 186 14.91 0.42 8.95
C ARG A 186 15.40 0.92 10.30
N PHE A 187 14.46 1.16 11.21
CA PHE A 187 14.77 1.65 12.55
C PHE A 187 15.52 0.58 13.36
N PRO A 188 16.35 0.99 14.34
CA PRO A 188 16.96 0.04 15.28
C PRO A 188 15.90 -0.83 15.95
N GLY A 189 16.21 -2.11 16.13
CA GLY A 189 15.34 -3.02 16.86
C GLY A 189 15.20 -2.63 18.33
N TRP A 190 14.14 -3.15 18.98
CA TRP A 190 13.88 -2.92 20.40
C TRP A 190 15.03 -3.31 21.34
N SER A 191 15.90 -4.22 20.90
CA SER A 191 17.13 -4.60 21.61
C SER A 191 18.08 -3.43 21.85
N SER A 192 18.05 -2.40 21.00
CA SER A 192 18.91 -1.22 21.05
C SER A 192 18.22 0.01 21.61
N ARG A 193 17.08 -0.13 22.31
CA ARG A 193 16.28 1.01 22.80
C ARG A 193 17.03 1.96 23.76
N ASP A 194 18.10 1.47 24.39
CA ASP A 194 18.90 2.24 25.34
C ASP A 194 20.06 2.99 24.65
N ASP A 195 20.28 2.74 23.35
CA ASP A 195 21.27 3.41 22.51
C ASP A 195 20.60 4.53 21.70
N LEU A 196 20.74 5.78 22.17
CA LEU A 196 20.15 6.96 21.54
C LEU A 196 20.88 7.39 20.25
N GLU A 197 22.07 6.85 19.97
CA GLU A 197 22.83 7.14 18.75
C GLU A 197 22.57 6.09 17.65
N ALA A 198 21.84 5.02 17.96
CA ALA A 198 21.47 4.01 16.97
C ALA A 198 20.60 4.63 15.86
N ILE A 199 21.16 4.77 14.67
CA ILE A 199 20.45 5.36 13.52
C ILE A 199 19.65 4.29 12.77
N GLY A 200 20.09 3.04 12.73
CA GLY A 200 19.45 1.96 11.96
C GLY A 200 20.14 1.69 10.62
N GLU A 201 19.46 1.00 9.70
CA GLU A 201 20.02 0.56 8.41
C GLU A 201 19.29 1.22 7.25
N VAL A 202 20.01 1.67 6.22
CA VAL A 202 19.43 2.29 5.02
C VAL A 202 19.66 1.39 3.82
N ASP A 203 18.58 0.93 3.20
CA ASP A 203 18.58 0.21 1.93
C ASP A 203 18.04 1.09 0.81
N THR A 204 18.49 0.80 -0.41
CA THR A 204 18.00 1.48 -1.61
C THR A 204 17.68 0.50 -2.71
N VAL A 205 16.59 0.77 -3.45
CA VAL A 205 16.22 0.04 -4.66
C VAL A 205 16.07 1.04 -5.80
N ASP A 206 16.90 0.90 -6.82
CA ASP A 206 16.90 1.76 -8.00
C ASP A 206 16.06 1.11 -9.12
N THR A 207 15.26 1.91 -9.80
CA THR A 207 14.58 1.49 -11.02
C THR A 207 15.55 1.47 -12.19
N GLU A 208 15.15 0.85 -13.30
CA GLU A 208 15.77 1.16 -14.59
C GLU A 208 15.50 2.62 -14.97
N TRP A 209 16.31 3.15 -15.89
CA TRP A 209 16.03 4.43 -16.52
C TRP A 209 14.76 4.31 -17.36
N MET A 210 13.90 5.32 -17.29
CA MET A 210 12.65 5.34 -18.04
C MET A 210 12.33 6.72 -18.56
N THR A 211 11.75 6.77 -19.75
CA THR A 211 11.15 7.99 -20.25
C THR A 211 9.93 8.37 -19.41
N PRO A 212 9.84 9.62 -18.92
CA PRO A 212 8.71 10.08 -18.11
C PRO A 212 7.36 10.03 -18.86
#